data_AF-A0A2H3JT60-F1
#
_entry.id   AF-A0A2H3JT60-F1
#
_cell.length_a   1.000
_cell.length_b   1.000
_cell.length_c   1.000
_cell.angle_alpha   90.00
_cell.angle_beta   90.00
_cell.angle_gamma   90.00
#
_symmetry.space_group_name_H-M   'P 1'
#
loop_
_entity.id
_entity.type
_entity.pdbx_description
1 polymer ?
#
loop_
_entity_poly.entity_id
_entity_poly.type
_entity_poly.pdbx_seq_one_letter_code
_entity_poly.pdbx_strand_id
1 'polypeptide(L)'
;MLAVSAHKAMLNDIKNYPWFGSHDNLNIMHQVFEQRLSNQSHFDSGTAGTIFVVKDPSTVRLNGRELQAQIALGSKSPITLEEIYALDSVAGPRIHQRAVYKVLSILINSPGFDFESYTLCGDPLFEPLPPVQQLPTGPNSATTQYMLNTVHIEEASYEGNLQLLEEWFRQLRITSQDERMQFAIDNVLIWIGDQLTSPWNPKISM
;
A
#
# COMPACT_ATOMS: atom_id res chain seq x y z
N MET A 1 11.44 -25.49 1.68
CA MET A 1 12.17 -24.98 2.87
C MET A 1 12.19 -23.45 2.94
N LEU A 2 12.52 -22.74 1.85
CA LEU A 2 12.58 -21.26 1.81
C LEU A 2 11.25 -20.55 2.17
N ALA A 3 10.12 -21.01 1.62
CA ALA A 3 8.81 -20.41 1.92
C ALA A 3 8.42 -20.53 3.42
N VAL A 4 8.71 -21.68 4.05
CA VAL A 4 8.41 -21.88 5.48
C VAL A 4 9.29 -21.01 6.36
N SER A 5 10.58 -20.85 6.03
CA SER A 5 11.47 -19.94 6.76
C SER A 5 11.08 -18.48 6.59
N ALA A 6 10.72 -18.06 5.37
CA ALA A 6 10.25 -16.71 5.10
C ALA A 6 8.96 -16.39 5.87
N HIS A 7 8.01 -17.34 5.90
CA HIS A 7 6.78 -17.19 6.64
C HIS A 7 7.00 -17.11 8.16
N LYS A 8 7.92 -17.92 8.72
CA LYS A 8 8.31 -17.80 10.14
C LYS A 8 8.97 -16.45 10.44
N ALA A 9 9.83 -15.96 9.56
CA ALA A 9 10.47 -14.65 9.69
C ALA A 9 9.42 -13.53 9.66
N MET A 10 8.49 -13.58 8.71
CA MET A 10 7.34 -12.66 8.64
C MET A 10 6.55 -12.64 9.96
N LEU A 11 6.16 -13.81 10.48
CA LEU A 11 5.42 -13.90 11.74
C LEU A 11 6.18 -13.35 12.95
N ASN A 12 7.51 -13.44 12.95
CA ASN A 12 8.34 -12.80 13.97
C ASN A 12 8.36 -11.28 13.78
N ASP A 13 8.53 -10.82 12.55
CA ASP A 13 8.65 -9.40 12.24
C ASP A 13 7.36 -8.63 12.52
N ILE A 14 6.19 -9.15 12.11
CA ILE A 14 4.90 -8.48 12.36
C ILE A 14 4.57 -8.33 13.85
N LYS A 15 5.15 -9.18 14.72
CA LYS A 15 5.01 -9.05 16.18
C LYS A 15 5.82 -7.87 16.71
N ASN A 16 7.02 -7.68 16.19
CA ASN A 16 8.00 -6.73 16.72
C ASN A 16 7.96 -5.34 16.07
N TYR A 17 7.47 -5.25 14.82
CA TYR A 17 7.54 -4.03 14.03
C TYR A 17 6.15 -3.60 13.52
N PRO A 18 5.95 -2.31 13.22
CA PRO A 18 4.80 -1.84 12.44
C PRO A 18 4.77 -2.51 11.06
N TRP A 19 3.58 -2.86 10.61
CA TRP A 19 3.38 -3.51 9.32
C TRP A 19 2.03 -3.14 8.72
N PHE A 20 1.92 -3.30 7.41
CA PHE A 20 0.67 -3.18 6.66
C PHE A 20 0.62 -4.24 5.57
N GLY A 21 -0.58 -4.56 5.12
CA GLY A 21 -0.81 -5.55 4.06
C GLY A 21 -1.25 -4.89 2.77
N SER A 22 -0.99 -5.57 1.66
CA SER A 22 -1.66 -5.29 0.40
C SER A 22 -2.01 -6.59 -0.30
N HIS A 23 -3.07 -6.60 -1.10
CA HIS A 23 -3.30 -7.65 -2.08
C HIS A 23 -3.75 -7.08 -3.41
N ASP A 24 -3.56 -7.87 -4.46
CA ASP A 24 -4.04 -7.60 -5.81
C ASP A 24 -4.35 -8.92 -6.53
N ASN A 25 -5.18 -8.84 -7.57
CA ASN A 25 -5.58 -9.95 -8.39
C ASN A 25 -4.41 -10.51 -9.22
N LEU A 26 -4.35 -11.83 -9.29
CA LEU A 26 -3.50 -12.58 -10.21
C LEU A 26 -4.38 -13.19 -11.29
N ASN A 27 -4.12 -12.79 -12.52
CA ASN A 27 -4.86 -13.24 -13.69
C ASN A 27 -3.87 -13.83 -14.70
N ILE A 28 -3.84 -15.16 -14.81
CA ILE A 28 -2.91 -15.87 -15.70
C ILE A 28 -3.71 -16.54 -16.80
N MET A 29 -3.55 -16.06 -18.03
CA MET A 29 -4.15 -16.66 -19.21
C MET A 29 -3.22 -17.73 -19.77
N HIS A 30 -3.65 -18.99 -19.70
CA HIS A 30 -2.99 -20.10 -20.37
C HIS A 30 -3.63 -20.31 -21.73
N GLN A 31 -2.96 -19.83 -22.79
CA GLN A 31 -3.40 -20.04 -24.17
C GLN A 31 -2.67 -21.22 -24.79
N VAL A 32 -3.43 -22.16 -25.36
CA VAL A 32 -2.90 -23.23 -26.20
C VAL A 32 -3.33 -23.01 -27.64
N PHE A 33 -2.38 -23.14 -28.58
CA PHE A 33 -2.62 -22.88 -30.00
C PHE A 33 -3.41 -24.00 -30.69
N GLU A 34 -3.42 -25.20 -30.11
CA GLU A 34 -4.27 -26.32 -30.51
C GLU A 34 -5.02 -26.87 -29.30
N GLN A 35 -6.34 -26.77 -29.30
CA GLN A 35 -7.16 -27.37 -28.24
C GLN A 35 -7.22 -28.89 -28.42
N ARG A 36 -6.81 -29.63 -27.38
CA ARG A 36 -6.98 -31.09 -27.28
C ARG A 36 -7.83 -31.40 -26.05
N LEU A 37 -8.41 -32.61 -26.00
CA LEU A 37 -9.22 -33.07 -24.86
C LEU A 37 -8.51 -32.92 -23.51
N SER A 38 -7.18 -33.05 -23.48
CA SER A 38 -6.34 -32.89 -22.28
C SER A 38 -5.62 -31.56 -22.16
N ASN A 39 -5.80 -30.64 -23.11
CA ASN A 39 -5.07 -29.37 -23.16
C ASN A 39 -5.97 -28.28 -23.72
N GLN A 40 -6.69 -27.61 -22.83
CA GLN A 40 -7.59 -26.51 -23.17
C GLN A 40 -7.01 -25.19 -22.66
N SER A 41 -7.33 -24.12 -23.38
CA SER A 41 -7.05 -22.78 -22.88
C SER A 41 -7.89 -22.58 -21.62
N HIS A 42 -7.27 -22.09 -20.56
CA HIS A 42 -7.94 -21.78 -19.31
C HIS A 42 -7.38 -20.48 -18.74
N PHE A 43 -8.17 -19.87 -17.87
CA PHE A 43 -7.83 -18.63 -17.21
C PHE A 43 -7.82 -18.91 -15.72
N ASP A 44 -6.65 -18.77 -15.11
CA ASP A 44 -6.50 -18.91 -13.67
C ASP A 44 -6.61 -17.53 -13.04
N SER A 45 -7.72 -17.34 -12.33
CA SER A 45 -7.94 -16.19 -11.45
C SER A 45 -7.54 -16.55 -10.02
N GLY A 46 -6.84 -15.64 -9.36
CA GLY A 46 -6.47 -15.77 -7.97
C GLY A 46 -6.05 -14.42 -7.39
N THR A 47 -5.46 -14.45 -6.20
CA THR A 47 -5.00 -13.25 -5.50
C THR A 47 -3.65 -13.51 -4.83
N ALA A 48 -2.78 -12.49 -4.84
CA ALA A 48 -1.54 -12.48 -4.06
C ALA A 48 -1.59 -11.40 -2.98
N GLY A 49 -1.14 -11.75 -1.78
CA GLY A 49 -0.95 -10.81 -0.68
C GLY A 49 0.53 -10.53 -0.40
N THR A 50 0.85 -9.30 -0.03
CA THR A 50 2.18 -8.88 0.41
C THR A 50 2.09 -8.16 1.76
N ILE A 51 2.97 -8.53 2.68
CA ILE A 51 3.16 -7.87 3.97
C ILE A 51 4.39 -6.98 3.91
N PHE A 52 4.21 -5.71 4.24
CA PHE A 52 5.28 -4.73 4.33
C PHE A 52 5.57 -4.46 5.80
N VAL A 53 6.82 -4.68 6.21
CA VAL A 53 7.29 -4.44 7.57
C VAL A 53 8.20 -3.23 7.57
N VAL A 54 7.86 -2.24 8.38
CA VAL A 54 8.65 -1.02 8.57
C VAL A 54 9.56 -1.20 9.77
N LYS A 55 10.86 -1.38 9.52
CA LYS A 55 11.88 -1.63 10.56
C LYS A 55 12.55 -0.38 11.10
N ASP A 56 12.18 0.78 10.57
CA ASP A 56 12.72 2.06 11.01
C ASP A 56 12.41 2.27 12.51
N PRO A 57 13.43 2.47 13.37
CA PRO A 57 13.25 2.65 14.80
C PRO A 57 12.39 3.86 15.20
N SER A 58 12.27 4.85 14.33
CA SER A 58 11.44 6.05 14.55
C SER A 58 9.96 5.82 14.22
N THR A 59 9.62 4.70 13.58
CA THR A 59 8.23 4.42 13.20
C THR A 59 7.43 3.96 14.41
N VAL A 60 6.35 4.68 14.68
CA VAL A 60 5.40 4.34 15.75
C VAL A 60 4.31 3.44 15.17
N ARG A 61 3.98 2.36 15.91
CA ARG A 61 2.85 1.50 15.57
C ARG A 61 1.54 2.25 15.83
N LEU A 62 0.64 2.24 14.86
CA LEU A 62 -0.69 2.83 15.01
C LEU A 62 -1.51 2.07 16.05
N ASN A 63 -2.03 2.78 17.04
CA ASN A 63 -2.90 2.24 18.07
C ASN A 63 -4.37 2.53 17.77
N GLY A 64 -5.23 1.52 17.91
CA GLY A 64 -6.66 1.64 17.63
C GLY A 64 -7.37 2.66 18.51
N ARG A 65 -7.03 2.73 19.80
CA ARG A 65 -7.65 3.67 20.76
C ARG A 65 -7.25 5.11 20.48
N GLU A 66 -5.97 5.34 20.19
CA GLU A 66 -5.47 6.68 19.84
C GLU A 66 -6.10 7.17 18.53
N LEU A 67 -6.22 6.29 17.53
CA LEU A 67 -6.92 6.63 16.29
C LEU A 67 -8.38 7.02 16.55
N GLN A 68 -9.12 6.24 17.34
CA GLN A 68 -10.52 6.56 17.67
C GLN A 68 -10.65 7.88 18.45
N ALA A 69 -9.74 8.14 19.40
CA ALA A 69 -9.70 9.41 20.11
C ALA A 69 -9.44 10.59 19.15
N GLN A 70 -8.50 10.43 18.22
CA GLN A 70 -8.18 11.45 17.22
C GLN A 70 -9.34 11.69 16.25
N ILE A 71 -10.04 10.64 15.82
CA ILE A 71 -11.26 10.75 15.00
C ILE A 71 -12.35 11.52 15.76
N ALA A 72 -12.55 11.22 17.05
CA ALA A 72 -13.55 11.90 17.88
C ALA A 72 -13.22 13.38 18.14
N LEU A 73 -11.93 13.74 18.15
CA LEU A 73 -11.48 15.13 18.20
C LEU A 73 -11.70 15.83 16.86
N GLY A 74 -11.26 15.20 15.76
CA GLY A 74 -11.40 15.74 14.41
C GLY A 74 -12.85 15.91 13.97
N SER A 75 -13.77 15.04 14.41
CA SER A 75 -15.20 15.17 14.09
C SER A 75 -15.86 16.39 14.71
N LYS A 76 -15.29 16.95 15.79
CA LYS A 76 -15.77 18.18 16.43
C LYS A 76 -15.22 19.45 15.79
N SER A 77 -14.14 19.34 15.03
CA SER A 77 -13.45 20.44 14.36
C SER A 77 -13.02 19.99 12.97
N PRO A 78 -13.98 19.76 12.06
CA PRO A 78 -13.66 19.35 10.70
C PRO A 78 -12.88 20.46 9.99
N ILE A 79 -11.99 20.06 9.08
CA ILE A 79 -11.27 21.00 8.23
C ILE A 79 -12.27 21.84 7.41
N THR A 80 -12.10 23.16 7.42
CA THR A 80 -12.99 24.06 6.67
C THR A 80 -12.50 24.26 5.23
N LEU A 81 -13.38 24.79 4.39
CA LEU A 81 -13.03 25.13 3.01
C LEU A 81 -11.94 26.21 2.97
N GLU A 82 -12.02 27.20 3.86
CA GLU A 82 -11.01 28.26 3.98
C GLU A 82 -9.64 27.69 4.39
N GLU A 83 -9.62 26.73 5.32
CA GLU A 83 -8.38 26.04 5.72
C GLU A 83 -7.80 25.23 4.56
N ILE A 84 -8.64 24.54 3.78
CA ILE A 84 -8.20 23.83 2.57
C ILE A 84 -7.55 24.79 1.58
N TYR A 85 -8.19 25.93 1.30
CA TYR A 85 -7.61 26.94 0.39
C TYR A 85 -6.32 27.55 0.94
N ALA A 86 -6.24 27.79 2.25
CA ALA A 86 -5.02 28.29 2.88
C ALA A 86 -3.87 27.27 2.75
N LEU A 87 -4.13 25.99 3.01
CA LEU A 87 -3.16 24.91 2.85
C LEU A 87 -2.71 24.76 1.39
N ASP A 88 -3.65 24.84 0.44
CA ASP A 88 -3.35 24.78 -0.99
C ASP A 88 -2.51 25.98 -1.43
N SER A 89 -2.86 27.19 -1.01
CA SER A 89 -2.09 28.41 -1.31
C SER A 89 -0.64 28.31 -0.79
N VAL A 90 -0.45 27.80 0.43
CA VAL A 90 0.89 27.56 1.01
C VAL A 90 1.64 26.46 0.26
N ALA A 91 0.95 25.41 -0.21
CA ALA A 91 1.57 24.32 -0.95
C ALA A 91 1.82 24.63 -2.43
N GLY A 92 1.07 25.56 -3.02
CA GLY A 92 1.06 25.89 -4.44
C GLY A 92 2.45 26.15 -5.03
N PRO A 93 3.29 27.02 -4.44
CA PRO A 93 4.63 27.29 -4.95
C PRO A 93 5.51 26.03 -5.08
N ARG A 94 5.53 25.16 -4.05
CA ARG A 94 6.34 23.92 -4.11
C ARG A 94 5.75 22.88 -5.07
N ILE A 95 4.42 22.81 -5.19
CA ILE A 95 3.76 21.90 -6.14
C ILE A 95 4.07 22.34 -7.56
N HIS A 96 3.95 23.64 -7.84
CA HIS A 96 4.28 24.22 -9.14
C HIS A 96 5.74 23.98 -9.52
N GLN A 97 6.68 24.27 -8.63
CA GLN A 97 8.10 24.05 -8.87
C GLN A 97 8.39 22.58 -9.20
N ARG A 98 7.79 21.64 -8.45
CA ARG A 98 7.90 20.20 -8.73
C ARG A 98 7.27 19.79 -10.06
N ALA A 99 6.16 20.41 -10.46
CA ALA A 99 5.54 20.15 -11.75
C ALA A 99 6.44 20.60 -12.90
N VAL A 100 7.02 21.81 -12.81
CA VAL A 100 7.98 22.34 -13.79
C VAL A 100 9.18 21.40 -13.92
N TYR A 101 9.82 21.05 -12.79
CA TYR A 101 10.96 20.12 -12.79
C TYR A 101 10.61 18.77 -13.44
N LYS A 102 9.44 18.19 -13.13
CA LYS A 102 9.01 16.91 -13.73
C LYS A 102 8.84 17.01 -15.24
N VAL A 103 8.19 18.06 -15.73
CA VAL A 103 8.01 18.27 -17.18
C VAL A 103 9.36 18.43 -17.86
N LEU A 104 10.25 19.27 -17.32
CA LEU A 104 11.60 19.45 -17.86
C LEU A 104 12.39 18.14 -17.83
N SER A 105 12.34 17.39 -16.72
CA SER A 105 13.00 16.09 -16.58
C SER A 105 12.56 15.11 -17.68
N ILE A 106 11.27 15.06 -18.01
CA ILE A 106 10.78 14.20 -19.10
C ILE A 106 11.34 14.66 -20.45
N LEU A 107 11.35 15.97 -20.71
CA LEU A 107 11.83 16.52 -21.98
C LEU A 107 13.33 16.28 -22.17
N ILE A 108 14.14 16.54 -21.14
CA ILE A 108 15.60 16.41 -21.22
C ILE A 108 16.07 14.95 -21.29
N ASN A 109 15.32 14.02 -20.70
CA ASN A 109 15.60 12.58 -20.77
C ASN A 109 14.92 11.90 -21.96
N SER A 110 14.29 12.67 -22.86
CA SER A 110 13.65 12.10 -24.05
C SER A 110 14.70 11.67 -25.08
N PRO A 111 14.51 10.54 -25.80
CA PRO A 111 15.51 10.04 -26.74
C PRO A 111 15.89 10.98 -27.89
N GLY A 112 15.02 11.96 -28.20
CA GLY A 112 15.23 12.91 -29.30
C GLY A 112 15.95 14.19 -28.90
N PHE A 113 16.30 14.35 -27.63
CA PHE A 113 16.94 15.56 -27.12
C PHE A 113 18.29 15.23 -26.49
N ASP A 114 19.36 15.73 -27.11
CA ASP A 114 20.71 15.60 -26.57
C ASP A 114 20.95 16.70 -25.51
N PHE A 115 20.66 16.38 -24.25
CA PHE A 115 20.81 17.31 -23.14
C PHE A 115 22.27 17.72 -22.91
N GLU A 116 23.24 16.84 -23.15
CA GLU A 116 24.66 17.17 -22.97
C GLU A 116 25.12 18.26 -23.95
N SER A 117 24.55 18.28 -25.15
CA SER A 117 24.80 19.33 -26.15
C SER A 117 24.08 20.65 -25.87
N TYR A 118 23.13 20.70 -24.94
CA TYR A 118 22.31 21.87 -24.68
C TYR A 118 23.08 22.92 -23.88
N THR A 119 23.12 24.16 -24.38
CA THR A 119 23.93 25.27 -23.82
C THR A 119 23.64 25.57 -22.35
N LEU A 120 22.42 25.30 -21.88
CA LEU A 120 22.01 25.55 -20.49
C LEU A 120 21.90 24.26 -19.66
N CYS A 121 22.59 23.18 -20.04
CA CYS A 121 22.54 21.90 -19.32
C CYS A 121 22.93 22.01 -17.82
N GLY A 122 23.80 22.96 -17.47
CA GLY A 122 24.19 23.26 -16.09
C GLY A 122 23.31 24.27 -15.37
N ASP A 123 22.16 24.66 -15.93
CA ASP A 123 21.24 25.58 -15.28
C ASP A 123 20.62 24.92 -14.03
N PRO A 124 20.60 25.59 -12.86
CA PRO A 124 19.98 25.08 -11.63
C PRO A 124 18.51 24.63 -11.79
N LEU A 125 17.81 25.09 -12.84
CA LEU A 125 16.47 24.66 -13.18
C LEU A 125 16.36 23.15 -13.46
N PHE A 126 17.46 22.52 -13.91
CA PHE A 126 17.53 21.09 -14.19
C PHE A 126 18.01 20.25 -13.00
N GLU A 127 18.40 20.90 -11.90
CA GLU A 127 18.83 20.19 -10.70
C GLU A 127 17.62 19.59 -9.95
N PRO A 128 17.76 18.38 -9.37
CA PRO A 128 16.72 17.79 -8.56
C PRO A 128 16.30 18.69 -7.39
N LEU A 129 14.99 18.90 -7.26
CA LEU A 129 14.45 19.70 -6.15
C LEU A 129 14.65 18.98 -4.81
N PRO A 130 14.90 19.73 -3.72
CA PRO A 130 15.04 19.14 -2.40
C PRO A 130 13.75 18.42 -1.98
N PRO A 131 13.88 17.29 -1.29
CA PRO A 131 12.72 16.58 -0.76
C PRO A 131 12.09 17.38 0.39
N VAL A 132 10.76 17.47 0.40
CA VAL A 132 10.03 18.27 1.40
C VAL A 132 9.94 17.55 2.75
N GLN A 133 9.76 16.23 2.71
CA GLN A 133 9.68 15.35 3.89
C GLN A 133 10.33 14.02 3.51
N GLN A 134 11.66 14.03 3.38
CA GLN A 134 12.39 12.79 3.09
C GLN A 134 12.26 11.85 4.28
N LEU A 135 11.72 10.66 4.05
CA LEU A 135 11.77 9.59 5.05
C LEU A 135 13.23 9.12 5.23
N PRO A 136 13.60 8.61 6.42
CA PRO A 136 14.94 8.07 6.62
C PRO A 136 15.28 7.00 5.57
N THR A 137 16.55 6.98 5.14
CA THR A 137 17.03 6.08 4.10
C THR A 137 18.22 5.25 4.60
N GLY A 138 18.43 4.08 3.97
CA GLY A 138 19.51 3.16 4.30
C GLY A 138 19.01 1.81 4.84
N PRO A 139 19.93 0.87 5.13
CA PRO A 139 19.57 -0.51 5.48
C PRO A 139 18.67 -0.63 6.71
N ASN A 140 18.79 0.28 7.67
CA ASN A 140 18.00 0.26 8.92
C ASN A 140 16.57 0.79 8.75
N SER A 141 16.31 1.54 7.69
CA SER A 141 14.99 2.09 7.36
C SER A 141 14.38 1.42 6.13
N ALA A 142 15.02 0.36 5.62
CA ALA A 142 14.55 -0.40 4.48
C ALA A 142 13.32 -1.23 4.85
N THR A 143 12.23 -1.02 4.13
CA THR A 143 11.01 -1.84 4.25
C THR A 143 11.31 -3.28 3.86
N THR A 144 10.95 -4.23 4.71
CA THR A 144 11.03 -5.66 4.39
C THR A 144 9.69 -6.13 3.83
N GLN A 145 9.71 -6.92 2.77
CA GLN A 145 8.50 -7.43 2.12
C GLN A 145 8.43 -8.95 2.21
N TYR A 146 7.26 -9.47 2.54
CA TYR A 146 6.98 -10.90 2.59
C TYR A 146 5.74 -11.21 1.74
N MET A 147 5.86 -12.13 0.79
CA MET A 147 4.68 -12.61 0.07
C MET A 147 3.94 -13.65 0.90
N LEU A 148 2.62 -13.50 0.96
CA LEU A 148 1.70 -14.54 1.39
C LEU A 148 1.58 -15.61 0.28
N ASN A 149 1.09 -16.79 0.64
CA ASN A 149 0.79 -17.82 -0.35
C ASN A 149 -0.37 -17.33 -1.23
N THR A 150 -0.20 -17.47 -2.54
CA THR A 150 -1.25 -17.19 -3.54
C THR A 150 -2.44 -18.12 -3.36
N VAL A 151 -3.63 -17.60 -3.63
CA VAL A 151 -4.89 -18.33 -3.44
C VAL A 151 -5.76 -18.23 -4.68
N HIS A 152 -6.52 -19.29 -4.98
CA HIS A 152 -7.52 -19.30 -6.06
C HIS A 152 -8.84 -18.71 -5.57
N ILE A 153 -8.79 -17.48 -5.05
CA ILE A 153 -9.94 -16.69 -4.62
C ILE A 153 -9.86 -15.39 -5.41
N GLU A 154 -10.96 -15.02 -6.04
CA GLU A 154 -11.07 -13.81 -6.86
C GLU A 154 -11.57 -12.64 -6.02
N GLU A 155 -10.92 -11.47 -6.13
CA GLU A 155 -11.31 -10.26 -5.38
C GLU A 155 -12.53 -9.54 -5.98
N ALA A 156 -13.02 -9.95 -7.15
CA ALA A 156 -14.03 -9.25 -7.94
C ALA A 156 -15.41 -9.08 -7.28
N SER A 157 -15.64 -9.64 -6.10
CA SER A 157 -16.88 -9.53 -5.34
C SER A 157 -16.64 -9.23 -3.86
N TYR A 158 -17.65 -8.67 -3.18
CA TYR A 158 -17.62 -8.48 -1.72
C TYR A 158 -17.38 -9.78 -0.95
N GLU A 159 -18.00 -10.87 -1.40
CA GLU A 159 -17.82 -12.19 -0.78
C GLU A 159 -16.39 -12.69 -0.98
N GLY A 160 -15.84 -12.56 -2.19
CA GLY A 160 -14.45 -12.87 -2.49
C GLY A 160 -13.48 -12.07 -1.63
N ASN A 161 -13.72 -10.77 -1.45
CA ASN A 161 -12.91 -9.92 -0.58
C ASN A 161 -12.95 -10.37 0.90
N LEU A 162 -14.13 -10.74 1.42
CA LEU A 162 -14.25 -11.29 2.78
C LEU A 162 -13.50 -12.62 2.94
N GLN A 163 -13.62 -13.52 1.96
CA GLN A 163 -12.87 -14.79 1.95
C GLN A 163 -11.36 -14.55 1.92
N LEU A 164 -10.90 -13.56 1.15
CA LEU A 164 -9.50 -13.16 1.12
C LEU A 164 -9.03 -12.64 2.47
N LEU A 165 -9.79 -11.76 3.12
CA LEU A 165 -9.43 -11.25 4.46
C LEU A 165 -9.32 -12.39 5.48
N GLU A 166 -10.25 -13.34 5.47
CA GLU A 166 -10.19 -14.52 6.33
C GLU A 166 -8.93 -15.35 6.07
N GLU A 167 -8.60 -15.56 4.80
CA GLU A 167 -7.42 -16.31 4.37
C GLU A 167 -6.11 -15.59 4.75
N TRP A 168 -6.05 -14.27 4.63
CA TRP A 168 -4.91 -13.47 5.09
C TRP A 168 -4.73 -13.57 6.59
N PHE A 169 -5.80 -13.44 7.38
CA PHE A 169 -5.73 -13.65 8.82
C PHE A 169 -5.29 -15.06 9.19
N ARG A 170 -5.72 -16.08 8.45
CA ARG A 170 -5.27 -17.46 8.63
C ARG A 170 -3.78 -17.60 8.39
N GLN A 171 -3.26 -17.04 7.30
CA GLN A 171 -1.82 -17.05 7.00
C GLN A 171 -1.01 -16.24 8.03
N LEU A 172 -1.56 -15.15 8.56
CA LEU A 172 -0.95 -14.36 9.63
C LEU A 172 -1.06 -15.01 11.02
N ARG A 173 -1.76 -16.15 11.14
CA ARG A 173 -2.06 -16.85 12.40
C ARG A 173 -2.84 -16.00 13.41
N ILE A 174 -3.77 -15.18 12.91
CA ILE A 174 -4.72 -14.41 13.72
C ILE A 174 -6.09 -15.06 13.52
N THR A 175 -6.29 -16.20 14.19
CA THR A 175 -7.35 -17.15 13.80
C THR A 175 -8.54 -17.17 14.75
N SER A 176 -8.33 -16.93 16.05
CA SER A 176 -9.44 -16.92 17.00
C SER A 176 -10.13 -15.55 17.04
N GLN A 177 -11.40 -15.54 17.44
CA GLN A 177 -12.17 -14.30 17.61
C GLN A 177 -11.55 -13.39 18.67
N ASP A 178 -11.07 -13.96 19.78
CA ASP A 178 -10.42 -13.20 20.84
C ASP A 178 -9.09 -12.59 20.37
N GLU A 179 -8.28 -13.32 19.61
CA GLU A 179 -7.05 -12.77 18.99
C GLU A 179 -7.37 -11.63 18.03
N ARG A 180 -8.41 -11.78 17.20
CA ARG A 180 -8.83 -10.72 16.27
C ARG A 180 -9.33 -9.48 17.01
N MET A 181 -10.09 -9.66 18.08
CA MET A 181 -10.61 -8.56 18.89
C MET A 181 -9.48 -7.83 19.61
N GLN A 182 -8.57 -8.56 20.25
CA GLN A 182 -7.40 -7.97 20.91
C GLN A 182 -6.51 -7.26 19.88
N PHE A 183 -6.28 -7.88 18.73
CA PHE A 183 -5.52 -7.28 17.63
C PHE A 183 -6.14 -5.96 17.16
N ALA A 184 -7.47 -5.91 16.97
CA ALA A 184 -8.20 -4.71 16.54
C ALA A 184 -8.22 -3.58 17.58
N ILE A 185 -8.16 -3.92 18.88
CA ILE A 185 -8.07 -2.92 19.95
C ILE A 185 -6.67 -2.29 20.00
N ASP A 186 -5.64 -3.12 19.87
CA ASP A 186 -4.25 -2.69 20.07
C ASP A 186 -3.60 -2.13 18.81
N ASN A 187 -4.12 -2.48 17.63
CA ASN A 187 -3.50 -2.19 16.34
C ASN A 187 -4.51 -1.59 15.35
N VAL A 188 -4.02 -0.73 14.48
CA VAL A 188 -4.72 -0.35 13.25
C VAL A 188 -4.08 -1.12 12.10
N LEU A 189 -4.83 -2.03 11.49
CA LEU A 189 -4.38 -2.72 10.28
C LEU A 189 -4.70 -1.88 9.06
N ILE A 190 -3.65 -1.32 8.44
CA ILE A 190 -3.76 -0.76 7.11
C ILE A 190 -3.68 -1.91 6.12
N TRP A 191 -4.73 -2.06 5.30
CA TRP A 191 -4.77 -3.04 4.24
C TRP A 191 -5.13 -2.39 2.91
N ILE A 192 -4.26 -2.53 1.93
CA ILE A 192 -4.35 -1.84 0.63
C ILE A 192 -4.76 -2.86 -0.45
N GLY A 193 -5.85 -2.61 -1.13
CA GLY A 193 -6.31 -3.40 -2.26
C GLY A 193 -7.44 -2.67 -2.98
N ASP A 194 -7.95 -3.25 -4.05
CA ASP A 194 -9.12 -2.76 -4.76
C ASP A 194 -10.38 -3.18 -3.99
N GLN A 195 -10.52 -2.63 -2.78
CA GLN A 195 -11.66 -2.89 -1.93
C GLN A 195 -12.89 -2.18 -2.50
N LEU A 196 -13.88 -2.96 -2.90
CA LEU A 196 -15.24 -2.46 -3.03
C LEU A 196 -15.69 -1.99 -1.64
N THR A 197 -15.69 -0.69 -1.40
CA THR A 197 -16.25 -0.12 -0.16
C THR A 197 -17.77 -0.07 -0.27
N SER A 198 -18.46 -0.86 0.56
CA SER A 198 -19.88 -0.56 0.85
C SER A 198 -19.92 0.54 1.91
N PRO A 199 -20.87 1.50 1.83
CA PRO A 199 -21.11 2.41 2.94
C PRO A 199 -21.53 1.58 4.15
N TRP A 200 -20.68 1.53 5.17
CA TRP A 200 -20.94 0.85 6.42
C TRP A 200 -22.22 1.42 7.06
N ASN A 201 -23.29 0.63 7.12
CA ASN A 201 -24.55 1.00 7.75
C ASN A 201 -24.67 0.26 9.10
N PRO A 202 -24.46 0.93 10.24
CA PRO A 202 -24.61 0.32 11.55
C PRO A 202 -26.11 0.18 11.87
N LYS A 203 -26.75 -0.84 11.33
CA LYS A 203 -27.97 -1.36 11.97
C LYS A 203 -27.55 -2.34 13.05
N ILE A 204 -27.30 -1.77 14.23
CA ILE A 204 -27.34 -2.52 15.50
C ILE A 204 -28.78 -3.01 15.65
N SER A 205 -29.00 -4.31 15.46
CA SER A 205 -30.21 -4.97 15.93
C SER A 205 -30.15 -5.03 17.46
N MET A 206 -31.00 -4.25 18.13
CA MET A 206 -31.53 -4.61 19.46
C MET A 206 -32.44 -5.83 19.33
#